data_AF-A0A349CJ87-F1
#
_entry.id   AF-A0A349CJ87-F1
#
_cell.length_a   1.000
_cell.length_b   1.000
_cell.length_c   1.000
_cell.angle_alpha   90.00
_cell.angle_beta   90.00
_cell.angle_gamma   90.00
#
_symmetry.space_group_name_H-M   'P 1'
#
loop_
_entity.id
_entity.type
_entity.pdbx_description
1 polymer ?
#
loop_
_entity_poly.entity_id
_entity_poly.type
_entity_poly.pdbx_seq_one_letter_code
_entity_poly.pdbx_strand_id
1 'polypeptide(L)' 'MPCCQVESVVSVDERGQMVLPKEIREKANIKAGDKLALVRWNKTNDIDFIALVKIEDLNKMVQQMLGPALKEISG' A
#
# COMPACT_ATOMS: atom_id res chain seq x y z
N MET A 1 17.71 9.78 -4.04
CA MET A 1 16.57 8.87 -4.26
C MET A 1 15.33 9.73 -4.42
N PRO A 2 14.64 9.73 -5.56
CA PRO A 2 13.36 10.42 -5.64
C PRO A 2 12.33 9.52 -4.95
N CYS A 3 12.20 9.63 -3.63
CA CYS A 3 11.01 9.10 -2.98
C CYS A 3 9.91 10.16 -3.10
N CYS A 4 8.73 9.72 -3.52
CA CYS A 4 7.49 10.48 -3.44
C CYS A 4 7.36 11.65 -4.45
N GLN A 5 7.21 11.32 -5.74
CA GLN A 5 6.67 12.26 -6.73
C GLN A 5 5.14 12.19 -6.73
N VAL A 6 4.46 13.34 -6.75
CA VAL A 6 3.01 13.39 -6.95
C VAL A 6 2.71 13.08 -8.42
N GLU A 7 2.18 11.88 -8.69
CA GLU A 7 1.81 11.46 -10.06
C GLU A 7 0.37 11.85 -10.44
N SER A 8 -0.52 12.01 -9.47
CA SER A 8 -1.92 12.40 -9.71
C SER A 8 -2.54 13.00 -8.45
N VAL A 9 -3.50 13.90 -8.65
CA VAL A 9 -4.43 14.37 -7.61
C VAL A 9 -5.80 13.78 -7.92
N VAL A 10 -6.47 13.23 -6.91
CA VAL A 10 -7.82 12.68 -7.03
C VAL A 10 -8.70 13.20 -5.90
N SER A 11 -9.99 13.34 -6.17
CA SER A 11 -10.98 13.70 -5.16
C SER A 11 -11.58 12.45 -4.52
N VAL A 12 -12.02 12.61 -3.28
CA VAL A 12 -12.86 11.64 -2.57
C VAL A 12 -14.30 12.10 -2.74
N ASP A 13 -15.19 11.21 -3.17
CA ASP A 13 -16.61 11.52 -3.33
C ASP A 13 -17.38 11.50 -2.00
N GLU A 14 -18.68 11.80 -2.03
CA GLU A 14 -19.55 11.85 -0.85
C GLU A 14 -19.66 10.50 -0.12
N ARG A 15 -19.32 9.39 -0.79
CA ARG A 15 -19.33 8.05 -0.22
C ARG A 15 -17.97 7.65 0.34
N GLY A 16 -16.98 8.55 0.30
CA GLY A 16 -15.62 8.25 0.72
C GLY A 16 -14.82 7.45 -0.32
N GLN A 17 -15.27 7.37 -1.57
CA GLN A 17 -14.60 6.60 -2.62
C GLN A 17 -13.65 7.46 -3.43
N MET A 18 -12.56 6.85 -3.89
CA MET A 18 -11.63 7.46 -4.83
C MET A 18 -11.56 6.63 -6.10
N VAL A 19 -11.48 7.30 -7.25
CA VAL A 19 -11.27 6.63 -8.54
C VAL A 19 -9.78 6.69 -8.88
N LEU A 20 -9.12 5.53 -8.89
CA LEU A 20 -7.73 5.46 -9.32
C LEU A 20 -7.63 5.70 -10.85
N PRO A 21 -6.83 6.68 -11.30
CA PRO A 21 -6.61 6.95 -12.72
C PRO A 21 -6.13 5.71 -13.44
N LYS A 22 -6.56 5.55 -14.70
CA LYS A 22 -6.23 4.37 -15.51
C LYS A 22 -4.71 4.12 -15.57
N GLU A 23 -3.94 5.17 -15.81
CA GLU A 23 -2.48 5.10 -15.94
C GLU A 23 -1.82 4.59 -14.65
N ILE A 24 -2.27 5.04 -13.48
CA ILE A 24 -1.77 4.59 -12.18
C ILE A 24 -2.12 3.11 -11.97
N ARG A 25 -3.34 2.69 -12.29
CA ARG A 25 -3.75 1.28 -12.19
C ARG A 25 -2.93 0.38 -13.12
N GLU A 26 -2.63 0.84 -14.32
CA GLU A 26 -1.82 0.08 -15.28
C GLU A 26 -0.36 -0.06 -14.81
N LYS A 27 0.27 1.05 -14.40
CA LYS A 27 1.64 1.04 -13.86
C LYS A 27 1.78 0.15 -12.62
N ALA A 28 0.79 0.20 -11.73
CA ALA A 28 0.77 -0.57 -10.48
C ALA A 28 0.13 -1.96 -10.62
N ASN A 29 -0.30 -2.36 -11.82
CA ASN A 29 -1.00 -3.63 -12.09
C ASN A 29 -2.18 -3.90 -11.12
N ILE A 30 -3.02 -2.87 -10.91
CA ILE A 30 -4.23 -2.93 -10.08
C ILE A 30 -5.44 -3.26 -10.96
N LYS A 31 -6.13 -4.35 -10.64
CA LYS A 31 -7.29 -4.87 -11.36
C LYS A 31 -8.56 -4.77 -10.52
N ALA A 32 -9.71 -4.86 -11.18
CA ALA A 32 -10.99 -4.94 -10.48
C ALA A 32 -11.00 -6.16 -9.55
N GLY A 33 -11.42 -5.96 -8.30
CA GLY A 33 -11.43 -7.02 -7.27
C GLY A 33 -10.15 -7.13 -6.46
N ASP A 34 -9.04 -6.49 -6.87
CA ASP A 34 -7.83 -6.43 -6.06
C ASP A 34 -8.11 -5.73 -4.72
N LYS A 35 -7.49 -6.23 -3.66
CA LYS A 35 -7.58 -5.64 -2.32
C LYS A 35 -6.31 -4.86 -2.02
N LEU A 36 -6.48 -3.66 -1.46
CA LEU A 36 -5.41 -2.82 -0.96
C LEU A 36 -5.53 -2.71 0.57
N ALA A 37 -4.42 -2.92 1.28
CA ALA A 37 -4.28 -2.53 2.67
C ALA A 37 -4.17 -1.01 2.77
N LEU A 38 -4.98 -0.42 3.66
CA LEU A 38 -4.87 0.98 4.04
C LEU A 38 -4.03 1.06 5.31
N VAL A 39 -2.86 1.68 5.21
CA VAL A 39 -1.92 1.82 6.32
C VAL A 39 -1.85 3.29 6.71
N ARG A 40 -2.18 3.59 7.97
CA ARG A 40 -1.98 4.92 8.53
C ARG A 40 -0.55 5.04 9.05
N TRP A 41 0.24 5.91 8.45
CA TRP A 41 1.57 6.24 8.98
C TRP A 41 1.45 7.47 9.87
N ASN A 42 1.83 7.33 11.16
CA ASN A 42 1.91 8.45 12.09
C ASN A 42 3.33 8.48 12.64
N LYS A 43 4.03 9.60 12.46
CA LYS A 43 5.24 9.87 13.24
C LYS A 43 4.86 10.84 14.33
N THR A 44 5.35 10.61 15.55
CA THR A 44 5.17 11.55 16.65
C THR A 44 5.75 12.91 16.21
N ASN A 45 4.89 13.90 15.98
CA ASN A 45 5.14 15.28 15.53
C ASN A 45 5.19 15.62 14.02
N ASP A 46 4.86 14.74 13.04
CA ASP A 46 4.61 15.23 11.66
C ASP A 46 3.85 14.26 10.74
N ILE A 47 3.10 14.88 9.81
CA ILE A 47 2.28 14.38 8.69
C ILE A 47 1.71 12.97 8.86
N ASP A 48 0.43 12.92 9.23
CA ASP A 48 -0.41 11.72 9.08
C ASP A 48 -0.77 11.55 7.60
N PHE A 49 -0.26 10.50 6.98
CA PHE A 49 -0.70 10.09 5.64
C PHE A 49 -1.14 8.64 5.63
N ILE A 50 -2.00 8.33 4.67
CA ILE A 50 -2.40 6.96 4.37
C ILE A 50 -1.61 6.44 3.18
N ALA A 51 -1.12 5.21 3.30
CA ALA A 51 -0.55 4.47 2.20
C ALA A 51 -1.52 3.35 1.80
N LEU A 52 -1.65 3.11 0.49
CA LEU A 52 -2.39 1.99 -0.06
C LEU A 52 -1.40 0.98 -0.61
N VAL A 53 -1.43 -0.25 -0.09
CA VAL A 53 -0.49 -1.31 -0.47
C VAL A 53 -1.26 -2.53 -0.97
N LYS A 54 -0.89 -3.09 -2.12
CA LYS A 54 -1.55 -4.29 -2.62
C LYS A 54 -1.31 -5.47 -1.66
N ILE A 55 -2.37 -6.21 -1.31
CA ILE A 55 -2.27 -7.30 -0.33
C ILE A 55 -1.27 -8.38 -0.75
N GLU A 56 -1.14 -8.64 -2.06
CA GLU A 56 -0.16 -9.60 -2.58
C GLU A 56 1.29 -9.22 -2.26
N ASP A 57 1.60 -7.92 -2.23
CA ASP A 57 2.94 -7.44 -1.88
C ASP A 57 3.14 -7.36 -0.37
N LEU A 58 2.09 -7.04 0.38
CA LEU A 58 2.12 -7.09 1.83
C LEU A 58 2.42 -8.52 2.34
N ASN A 59 1.84 -9.54 1.71
CA ASN A 59 2.13 -10.94 2.05
C ASN A 59 3.61 -11.29 1.84
N LYS A 60 4.24 -10.81 0.75
CA LYS A 60 5.67 -11.00 0.52
C LYS A 60 6.50 -10.33 1.62
N MET A 61 6.14 -9.11 2.01
CA MET A 61 6.83 -8.40 3.10
C MET A 61 6.73 -9.15 4.43
N VAL A 62 5.52 -9.63 4.79
CA VAL A 62 5.31 -10.42 6.01
C VAL A 62 6.09 -11.72 5.96
N GLN A 63 6.10 -12.44 4.83
CA GLN A 63 6.90 -13.64 4.65
C GLN A 63 8.40 -13.38 4.76
N GLN A 64 8.90 -12.28 4.20
CA GLN A 64 10.31 -11.89 4.32
C GLN A 64 10.69 -11.54 5.77
N MET A 65 9.80 -10.88 6.52
CA MET A 65 10.04 -10.51 7.91
C MET A 65 9.94 -11.70 8.87
N LEU A 66 8.87 -12.51 8.78
CA LEU A 66 8.59 -13.60 9.72
C LEU A 66 9.19 -14.94 9.31
N GLY A 67 9.48 -15.14 8.03
CA GLY A 67 10.02 -16.39 7.49
C GLY A 67 11.31 -16.84 8.19
N PRO A 68 12.30 -15.97 8.45
CA PRO A 68 13.50 -16.32 9.19
C PRO A 68 13.20 -16.79 10.63
N ALA A 69 12.38 -16.04 11.38
CA ALA A 69 12.03 -16.38 12.76
C ALA A 69 11.23 -17.69 12.87
N LEU A 70 10.33 -17.96 11.93
CA LEU A 70 9.56 -19.21 11.90
C LEU A 70 10.43 -20.43 11.57
N LYS A 71 11.46 -20.27 10.71
CA LYS A 71 12.40 -21.34 10.39
C LYS A 71 13.21 -21.79 11.61
N GLU A 72 13.58 -20.86 12.49
CA GLU A 72 14.30 -21.16 13.73
C GLU A 72 13.44 -21.94 14.74
N ILE A 73 12.12 -21.74 14.74
CA ILE A 73 11.18 -22.41 15.66
C ILE A 73 10.79 -23.80 15.14
N SER A 74 10.82 -24.01 13.82
CA SER A 74 10.54 -25.31 13.18
C SER A 74 11.76 -26.23 13.07
N GLY A 75 12.90 -25.84 13.65
CA GLY A 75 14.14 -26.62 13.74
C GLY A 75 14.20 -27.47 15.01
#